data_AF-A0AA41YPE4-F1
#
_entry.id   AF-A0AA41YPE4-F1
#
_cell.length_a   1.000
_cell.length_b   1.000
_cell.length_c   1.000
_cell.angle_alpha   90.00
_cell.angle_beta   90.00
_cell.angle_gamma   90.00
#
_symmetry.space_group_name_H-M   'P 1'
#
loop_
_entity.id
_entity.type
_entity.pdbx_description
1 polymer ?
#
loop_
_entity_poly.entity_id
_entity_poly.type
_entity_poly.pdbx_seq_one_letter_code
_entity_poly.pdbx_strand_id
1 'polypeptide(L)'
;MDLNRTRHGEQQHQRRATLGLFEMLILDHGTRVRSHGADIVFLDKAAKKRIRKEVGGDRGMRVFDRWLNSYLVVADDGSIITTARRTRRVKRS
;
A
#
# COMPACT_ATOMS: atom_id res chain seq x y z
N MET A 1 -26.88 -19.45 -3.32
CA MET A 1 -25.63 -19.60 -2.55
C MET A 1 -25.34 -18.25 -1.91
N ASP A 2 -25.71 -18.07 -0.65
CA ASP A 2 -25.50 -16.84 0.10
C ASP A 2 -24.03 -16.69 0.47
N LEU A 3 -23.37 -15.73 -0.18
CA LEU A 3 -22.04 -15.27 0.21
C LEU A 3 -22.20 -14.50 1.53
N ASN A 4 -22.05 -15.20 2.65
CA ASN A 4 -22.05 -14.63 3.99
C ASN A 4 -20.91 -13.60 4.11
N ARG A 5 -21.19 -12.34 3.81
CA ARG A 5 -20.25 -11.22 3.93
C ARG A 5 -20.03 -10.98 5.41
N THR A 6 -18.92 -11.48 5.94
CA THR A 6 -18.52 -11.15 7.30
C THR A 6 -18.41 -9.63 7.40
N ARG A 7 -18.86 -9.05 8.53
CA ARG A 7 -18.78 -7.61 8.82
C ARG A 7 -17.38 -7.00 8.60
N HIS A 8 -16.34 -7.84 8.66
CA HIS A 8 -14.96 -7.51 8.32
C HIS A 8 -14.72 -7.33 6.80
N GLY A 9 -15.36 -8.13 5.95
CA GLY A 9 -15.26 -8.03 4.49
C GLY A 9 -15.96 -6.79 3.93
N GLU A 10 -17.11 -6.39 4.47
CA GLU A 10 -17.82 -5.17 4.04
C GLU A 10 -17.02 -3.90 4.30
N GLN A 11 -16.41 -3.79 5.48
CA GLN A 11 -15.55 -2.64 5.82
C GLN A 11 -14.31 -2.58 4.92
N GLN A 12 -13.69 -3.72 4.59
CA GLN A 12 -12.56 -3.75 3.67
C GLN A 12 -12.97 -3.40 2.23
N HIS A 13 -14.12 -3.89 1.78
CA HIS A 13 -14.60 -3.67 0.42
C HIS A 13 -15.01 -2.21 0.19
N GLN A 14 -15.67 -1.60 1.17
CA GLN A 14 -16.06 -0.19 1.13
C GLN A 14 -14.86 0.75 1.24
N ARG A 15 -13.86 0.41 2.09
CA ARG A 15 -12.59 1.13 2.14
C ARG A 15 -11.85 1.06 0.80
N ARG A 16 -11.72 -0.12 0.18
CA ARG A 16 -11.09 -0.27 -1.14
C ARG A 16 -11.76 0.57 -2.23
N ALA A 17 -13.08 0.79 -2.15
CA ALA A 17 -13.79 1.67 -3.08
C ALA A 17 -13.46 3.16 -2.88
N THR A 18 -12.96 3.56 -1.71
CA THR A 18 -12.56 4.94 -1.38
C THR A 18 -11.05 5.17 -1.57
N LEU A 19 -10.24 4.12 -1.62
CA LEU A 19 -8.79 4.21 -1.79
C LEU A 19 -8.40 4.63 -3.21
N GLY A 20 -7.39 5.50 -3.30
CA GLY A 20 -6.75 5.81 -4.56
C GLY A 20 -6.00 4.59 -5.11
N LEU A 21 -5.82 4.54 -6.44
CA LEU A 21 -5.11 3.46 -7.14
C LEU A 21 -3.75 3.12 -6.50
N PHE A 22 -3.02 4.13 -6.03
CA PHE A 22 -1.73 3.95 -5.36
C PHE A 22 -1.85 3.26 -3.98
N GLU A 23 -2.87 3.61 -3.20
CA GLU A 23 -3.10 3.04 -1.87
C GLU A 23 -3.49 1.56 -1.99
N MET A 24 -4.28 1.20 -3.01
CA MET A 24 -4.53 -0.19 -3.34
C MET A 24 -3.22 -0.92 -3.71
N LEU A 25 -2.43 -0.33 -4.60
CA LEU A 25 -1.17 -0.92 -5.08
C LEU A 25 -0.18 -1.20 -3.93
N ILE A 26 -0.01 -0.25 -3.00
CA ILE A 26 0.92 -0.41 -1.88
C ILE A 26 0.36 -1.39 -0.82
N LEU A 27 -0.95 -1.45 -0.62
CA LEU A 27 -1.55 -2.44 0.29
C LEU A 27 -1.47 -3.86 -0.25
N ASP A 28 -1.57 -4.03 -1.58
CA ASP A 28 -1.58 -5.34 -2.24
C ASP A 28 -0.15 -5.88 -2.48
N HIS A 29 0.81 -5.01 -2.82
CA HIS A 29 2.18 -5.45 -3.16
C HIS A 29 3.25 -5.04 -2.15
N GLY A 30 2.94 -4.12 -1.24
CA GLY A 30 3.91 -3.54 -0.32
C GLY A 30 4.34 -4.47 0.81
N THR A 31 5.49 -4.15 1.38
CA THR A 31 6.08 -4.84 2.52
C THR A 31 5.61 -4.16 3.79
N ARG A 32 5.10 -4.95 4.74
CA ARG A 32 4.61 -4.47 6.04
C ARG A 32 5.69 -4.61 7.11
N VAL A 33 5.88 -3.56 7.91
CA VAL A 33 6.76 -3.57 9.07
C VAL A 33 6.01 -3.00 10.26
N ARG A 34 5.95 -3.77 11.34
CA ARG A 34 5.32 -3.37 12.60
C ARG A 34 6.17 -2.30 13.29
N SER A 35 5.57 -1.19 13.71
CA SER A 35 6.23 -0.13 14.47
C SER A 35 5.23 0.64 15.34
N HIS A 36 5.52 0.77 16.64
CA HIS A 36 4.76 1.61 17.58
C HIS A 36 3.22 1.42 17.54
N GLY A 37 2.74 0.17 17.45
CA GLY A 37 1.30 -0.11 17.43
C GLY A 37 0.62 0.18 16.08
N ALA A 38 1.39 0.32 15.01
CA ALA A 38 0.88 0.44 13.65
C ALA A 38 1.76 -0.35 12.67
N ASP A 39 1.23 -0.58 11.47
CA ASP A 39 1.96 -1.19 10.36
C ASP A 39 2.40 -0.11 9.38
N ILE A 40 3.70 -0.06 9.10
CA ILE A 40 4.26 0.76 8.04
C ILE A 40 4.33 -0.09 6.78
N VAL A 41 3.60 0.28 5.75
CA VAL A 41 3.55 -0.42 4.46
C VAL A 41 4.29 0.40 3.41
N PHE A 42 5.27 -0.20 2.73
CA PHE A 42 6.05 0.50 1.70
C PHE A 42 6.43 -0.41 0.53
N LEU A 43 6.70 0.19 -0.63
CA LEU A 43 7.18 -0.55 -1.80
C LEU A 43 8.70 -0.75 -1.72
N ASP A 44 9.13 -1.95 -1.40
CA ASP A 44 10.54 -2.34 -1.50
C ASP A 44 10.96 -2.66 -2.96
N LYS A 45 12.23 -3.02 -3.16
CA LYS A 45 12.74 -3.34 -4.50
C LYS A 45 12.01 -4.54 -5.14
N ALA A 46 11.62 -5.54 -4.35
CA ALA A 46 10.93 -6.72 -4.85
C ALA A 46 9.49 -6.39 -5.25
N ALA A 47 8.78 -5.60 -4.43
CA ALA A 47 7.46 -5.08 -4.72
C ALA A 47 7.44 -4.25 -6.01
N LYS A 48 8.40 -3.32 -6.16
CA LYS A 48 8.55 -2.52 -7.40
C LYS A 48 8.79 -3.40 -8.63
N LYS A 49 9.58 -4.48 -8.49
CA LYS A 49 9.82 -5.43 -9.58
C LYS A 49 8.56 -6.22 -9.95
N ARG A 50 7.72 -6.61 -8.98
CA ARG A 50 6.42 -7.27 -9.23
C ARG A 50 5.46 -6.33 -9.96
N ILE A 51 5.26 -5.13 -9.42
CA ILE A 51 4.40 -4.10 -10.02
C ILE A 51 4.84 -3.81 -11.45
N ARG A 52 6.15 -3.63 -11.70
CA ARG A 52 6.68 -3.39 -13.05
C ARG A 52 6.25 -4.48 -14.05
N LYS A 53 6.21 -5.74 -13.64
CA LYS A 53 5.78 -6.84 -14.52
C LYS A 53 4.28 -6.75 -14.82
N GLU A 54 3.48 -6.40 -13.83
CA GLU A 54 2.01 -6.32 -13.95
C GLU A 54 1.55 -5.10 -14.77
N VAL A 55 2.23 -3.95 -14.64
CA VAL A 55 1.85 -2.71 -15.34
C VAL A 55 2.46 -2.58 -16.74
N GLY A 56 3.05 -3.64 -17.30
CA GLY A 56 3.60 -3.64 -18.65
C GLY A 56 4.97 -2.95 -18.79
N GLY A 57 5.81 -3.04 -17.76
CA GLY A 57 7.19 -2.55 -17.79
C GLY A 57 7.35 -1.09 -17.38
N ASP A 58 8.44 -0.46 -17.85
CA ASP A 58 8.83 0.88 -17.39
C ASP A 58 7.84 1.98 -17.79
N ARG A 59 7.11 1.82 -18.90
CA ARG A 59 6.08 2.79 -19.32
C ARG A 59 4.93 2.86 -18.31
N GLY A 60 4.40 1.71 -17.88
CA GLY A 60 3.37 1.69 -16.84
C GLY A 60 3.91 2.14 -15.48
N MET A 61 5.18 1.84 -15.20
CA MET A 61 5.84 2.26 -13.97
C MET A 61 5.92 3.79 -13.80
N ARG A 62 6.04 4.54 -14.91
CA ARG A 62 6.11 6.02 -14.89
C ARG A 62 4.86 6.67 -14.33
N VAL A 63 3.68 6.08 -14.52
CA VAL A 63 2.44 6.57 -13.94
C VAL A 63 2.57 6.63 -12.42
N PHE A 64 3.27 5.66 -11.82
CA PHE A 64 3.39 5.53 -10.38
C PHE A 64 4.59 6.25 -9.77
N ASP A 65 5.50 6.81 -10.58
CA ASP A 65 6.85 7.23 -10.16
C ASP A 65 6.84 8.18 -8.95
N ARG A 66 5.92 9.15 -8.95
CA ARG A 66 5.75 10.11 -7.84
C ARG A 66 5.34 9.48 -6.51
N TRP A 67 4.81 8.26 -6.53
CA TRP A 67 4.33 7.54 -5.36
C TRP A 67 5.20 6.34 -4.96
N LEU A 68 6.11 5.86 -5.82
CA LEU A 68 6.95 4.69 -5.54
C LEU A 68 7.87 4.82 -4.33
N ASN A 69 8.09 6.03 -3.84
CA ASN A 69 8.84 6.29 -2.63
C ASN A 69 7.94 6.62 -1.44
N SER A 70 6.62 6.40 -1.52
CA SER A 70 5.72 6.65 -0.40
C SER A 70 5.58 5.43 0.49
N TYR A 71 5.07 5.66 1.70
CA TYR A 71 4.66 4.65 2.64
C TYR A 71 3.27 4.99 3.18
N LEU A 72 2.55 3.96 3.60
CA LEU A 72 1.34 4.07 4.39
C LEU A 72 1.65 3.70 5.84
N VAL A 73 1.00 4.37 6.78
CA VAL A 73 0.88 3.90 8.16
C VAL A 73 -0.54 3.41 8.32
N VAL A 74 -0.70 2.16 8.74
CA VAL A 74 -1.97 1.48 8.89
C VAL A 74 -2.15 1.14 10.37
N ALA A 75 -3.24 1.60 10.98
CA ALA A 75 -3.55 1.29 12.37
C ALA A 75 -3.97 -0.18 12.53
N ASP A 76 -4.10 -0.62 13.79
CA ASP A 76 -4.53 -1.98 14.13
C ASP A 76 -5.96 -2.32 13.66
N ASP A 77 -6.80 -1.31 13.50
CA ASP A 77 -8.14 -1.45 12.93
C ASP A 77 -8.15 -1.44 11.38
N GLY A 78 -6.97 -1.40 10.76
CA GLY A 78 -6.77 -1.34 9.32
C GLY A 78 -7.07 0.02 8.68
N SER A 79 -7.24 1.09 9.46
CA SER A 79 -7.38 2.45 8.94
C SER A 79 -6.02 2.99 8.47
N ILE A 80 -5.99 3.73 7.35
CA ILE A 80 -4.78 4.42 6.90
C ILE A 80 -4.66 5.69 7.73
N ILE A 81 -3.67 5.73 8.63
CA ILE A 81 -3.38 6.90 9.47
C ILE A 81 -2.66 7.96 8.64
N THR A 82 -1.71 7.55 7.78
CA THR A 82 -0.84 8.48 7.07
C THR A 82 -0.45 7.94 5.70
N THR A 83 -0.61 8.78 4.66
CA THR A 83 0.04 8.59 3.35
C THR A 83 1.15 9.63 3.23
N ALA A 84 2.41 9.20 3.30
CA ALA A 84 3.55 10.12 3.25
C ALA A 84 4.57 9.71 2.18
N ARG A 85 5.08 10.70 1.42
CA ARG A 85 6.20 10.48 0.51
C ARG A 85 7.50 10.41 1.32
N ARG A 86 8.36 9.41 1.09
CA ARG A 86 9.75 9.49 1.55
C ARG A 86 10.46 10.54 0.71
N THR A 87 10.62 11.74 1.27
CA THR A 87 11.48 12.79 0.71
C THR A 87 12.94 12.60 1.12
N ARG A 88 13.24 11.73 2.10
CA ARG A 88 14.61 11.38 2.52
C ARG A 88 14.76 9.89 2.81
N ARG A 89 15.96 9.38 2.53
CA ARG A 89 16.40 8.02 2.89
C ARG A 89 16.50 7.94 4.42
N VAL A 90 15.86 6.95 5.05
CA VAL A 90 15.99 6.72 6.50
C VAL A 90 17.47 6.48 6.80
N LYS A 91 18.10 7.39 7.55
CA LYS A 91 19.44 7.18 8.09
C LYS A 91 19.35 6.05 9.13
N ARG A 92 20.15 5.00 8.96
CA ARG A 92 20.47 4.08 10.04
C ARG A 92 21.49 4.79 10.93
N SER A 93 21.13 5.07 12.17
CA SER A 93 22.09 5.28 13.26
C SER A 93 22.55 3.92 13.75
#